data_AF-A0A4C1UPJ8-F1
#
_entry.id   AF-A0A4C1UPJ8-F1
#
_cell.length_a   1.000
_cell.length_b   1.000
_cell.length_c   1.000
_cell.angle_alpha   90.00
_cell.angle_beta   90.00
_cell.angle_gamma   90.00
#
_symmetry.space_group_name_H-M   'P 1'
#
loop_
_entity.id
_entity.type
_entity.pdbx_description
1 polymer ?
#
loop_
_entity_poly.entity_id
_entity_poly.type
_entity_poly.pdbx_seq_one_letter_code
_entity_poly.pdbx_strand_id
1 'polypeptide(L)'
;MAEFCASAGSKQIENLCDSSVNTQNMQEVNGFKNTFDTELSKFYQTRTGAVKTPWAKEKIFEVIRHVKSAEVAINSGVRRNAAEYYWSSRYDVMNIGGSDYLILKRKNHDSPTVRVVPLEEYYDILTDIHKSCGHGGRDKIQYKLKDKLVIVRKAIDLLVSLCPVCQSKRNIPKKGIVTKPILSKDFNERGQVDLIDFQSAPDGQFKWLLNYQDHATKFVHLRPLSSKQASEVALELLKIFLEFGAPYILQSDNGREFTAKIIAEMVNMWPDCKIIHGTPRHPQTQGSVERSHQDVENMLRAWMRDNNSTNWLLLRTIQQK
;
A
#
# COMPACT_ATOMS: atom_id res chain seq x y z
N MET A 1 48.10 35.75 -17.91
CA MET A 1 49.19 36.56 -17.31
C MET A 1 48.55 37.62 -16.43
N ALA A 2 48.76 37.77 -15.14
CA ALA A 2 49.50 37.07 -14.08
C ALA A 2 48.85 37.63 -12.77
N GLU A 3 48.27 36.78 -11.92
CA GLU A 3 48.80 36.35 -10.61
C GLU A 3 48.87 37.41 -9.50
N PHE A 4 48.19 37.16 -8.38
CA PHE A 4 48.83 37.10 -7.05
C PHE A 4 47.97 36.31 -6.01
N CYS A 5 48.63 35.33 -5.36
CA CYS A 5 48.35 34.54 -4.13
C CYS A 5 47.85 35.35 -2.91
N ALA A 6 47.36 34.84 -1.76
CA ALA A 6 47.02 33.54 -1.13
C ALA A 6 46.22 33.91 0.17
N SER A 7 45.28 33.14 0.74
CA SER A 7 45.49 32.06 1.72
C SER A 7 44.29 32.01 2.71
N ALA A 8 44.11 30.83 3.35
CA ALA A 8 43.46 30.57 4.63
C ALA A 8 41.92 30.46 4.74
N GLY A 9 41.46 29.29 5.21
CA GLY A 9 40.20 29.17 5.94
C GLY A 9 39.43 27.85 5.79
N SER A 10 39.96 26.72 6.26
CA SER A 10 39.13 25.55 6.59
C SER A 10 38.06 25.95 7.61
N LYS A 11 36.79 25.90 7.23
CA LYS A 11 35.67 25.83 8.19
C LYS A 11 35.04 24.46 8.09
N GLN A 12 35.31 23.63 9.11
CA GLN A 12 34.43 22.53 9.49
C GLN A 12 33.01 23.10 9.65
N ILE A 13 32.07 22.63 8.84
CA ILE A 13 30.65 22.80 9.12
C ILE A 13 30.32 21.72 10.14
N GLU A 14 30.23 22.12 11.41
CA GLU A 14 29.57 21.33 12.46
C GLU A 14 28.11 21.11 12.06
N ASN A 15 27.76 19.87 11.73
CA ASN A 15 26.38 19.42 11.64
C ASN A 15 25.81 19.30 13.06
N LEU A 16 25.14 20.36 13.50
CA LEU A 16 24.32 20.39 14.73
C LEU A 16 22.83 20.61 14.36
N CYS A 17 22.24 19.60 13.74
CA CYS A 17 20.83 19.20 13.87
C CYS A 17 20.78 17.73 13.39
N ASP A 18 20.08 16.75 13.96
CA ASP A 18 18.79 16.77 14.61
C ASP A 18 18.59 15.42 15.35
N SER A 19 19.17 15.27 16.55
CA SER A 19 19.04 14.05 17.37
C SER A 19 17.73 14.00 18.17
N SER A 20 17.03 15.13 18.29
CA SER A 20 15.79 15.28 19.04
C SER A 20 14.55 14.82 18.27
N VAL A 21 14.46 15.07 16.94
CA VAL A 21 13.32 14.62 16.12
C VAL A 21 13.29 13.11 15.96
N ASN A 22 14.46 12.46 15.92
CA ASN A 22 14.56 11.00 15.82
C ASN A 22 14.11 10.29 17.12
N THR A 23 14.32 10.93 18.27
CA THR A 23 14.00 10.34 19.59
C THR A 23 12.50 10.40 19.90
N GLN A 24 11.80 11.47 19.50
CA GLN A 24 10.35 11.60 19.67
C GLN A 24 9.57 10.63 18.77
N ASN A 25 10.01 10.47 17.52
CA ASN A 25 9.41 9.52 16.58
C ASN A 25 9.59 8.05 17.05
N MET A 26 10.74 7.73 17.67
CA MET A 26 11.01 6.39 18.22
C MET A 26 10.20 6.09 19.49
N GLN A 27 9.91 7.11 20.33
CA GLN A 27 9.06 6.96 21.51
C GLN A 27 7.58 6.75 21.14
N GLU A 28 7.05 7.45 20.14
CA GLU A 28 5.69 7.24 19.64
C GLU A 28 5.52 5.87 18.94
N VAL A 29 6.49 5.46 18.13
CA VAL A 29 6.50 4.13 17.47
C VAL A 29 6.55 2.99 18.50
N ASN A 30 7.34 3.14 19.57
CA ASN A 30 7.39 2.16 20.66
C ASN A 30 6.09 2.13 21.48
N GLY A 31 5.44 3.28 21.70
CA GLY A 31 4.14 3.36 22.35
C GLY A 31 3.02 2.64 21.57
N PHE A 32 3.05 2.76 20.24
CA PHE A 32 2.07 2.11 19.37
C PHE A 32 2.22 0.58 19.34
N LYS A 33 3.46 0.09 19.21
CA LYS A 33 3.79 -1.33 19.30
C LYS A 33 3.34 -1.93 20.63
N ASN A 34 3.68 -1.28 21.74
CA ASN A 34 3.30 -1.73 23.08
C ASN A 34 1.78 -1.82 23.25
N THR A 35 1.04 -0.84 22.73
CA THR A 35 -0.43 -0.84 22.78
C THR A 35 -0.99 -2.01 21.96
N PHE A 36 -0.48 -2.22 20.74
CA PHE A 36 -0.89 -3.32 19.90
C PHE A 36 -0.64 -4.68 20.56
N ASP A 37 0.58 -4.91 21.07
CA ASP A 37 0.97 -6.17 21.71
C ASP A 37 0.16 -6.44 22.97
N THR A 38 -0.08 -5.40 23.77
CA THR A 38 -0.91 -5.47 24.99
C THR A 38 -2.35 -5.84 24.67
N GLU A 39 -2.98 -5.14 23.73
CA GLU A 39 -4.38 -5.37 23.37
C GLU A 39 -4.59 -6.73 22.67
N LEU A 40 -3.61 -7.17 21.87
CA LEU A 40 -3.64 -8.49 21.25
C LEU A 40 -3.49 -9.60 22.30
N SER A 41 -2.59 -9.43 23.27
CA SER A 41 -2.38 -10.37 24.38
C SER A 41 -3.63 -10.47 25.26
N LYS A 42 -4.21 -9.33 25.66
CA LYS A 42 -5.47 -9.27 26.42
C LYS A 42 -6.60 -10.02 25.71
N PHE A 43 -6.73 -9.87 24.39
CA PHE A 43 -7.77 -10.55 23.60
C PHE A 43 -7.68 -12.08 23.70
N TYR A 44 -6.46 -12.64 23.67
CA TYR A 44 -6.27 -14.10 23.77
C TYR A 44 -6.32 -14.62 25.21
N GLN A 45 -5.96 -13.80 26.20
CA GLN A 45 -6.06 -14.16 27.63
C GLN A 45 -7.51 -14.18 28.14
N THR A 46 -8.36 -13.29 27.64
CA THR A 46 -9.74 -13.10 28.14
C THR A 46 -10.76 -14.04 27.49
N ARG A 47 -10.41 -14.71 26.39
CA ARG A 47 -11.34 -15.62 25.70
C ARG A 47 -11.24 -17.05 26.23
N THR A 48 -12.29 -17.47 26.92
CA THR A 48 -12.54 -18.87 27.26
C THR A 48 -13.17 -19.57 26.05
N GLY A 49 -12.38 -20.37 25.33
CA GLY A 49 -12.84 -21.15 24.17
C GLY A 49 -11.70 -21.64 23.28
N ALA A 50 -12.00 -22.49 22.30
CA ALA A 50 -11.03 -23.06 21.35
C ALA A 50 -10.54 -22.06 20.29
N VAL A 51 -10.14 -20.85 20.69
CA VAL A 51 -9.50 -19.90 19.79
C VAL A 51 -8.02 -20.27 19.71
N LYS A 52 -7.56 -20.63 18.50
CA LYS A 52 -6.15 -20.94 18.26
C LYS A 52 -5.30 -19.71 18.56
N THR A 53 -4.53 -19.76 19.64
CA THR A 53 -3.60 -18.71 20.03
C THR A 53 -2.42 -18.66 19.05
N PRO A 54 -1.99 -17.46 18.64
CA PRO A 54 -0.71 -17.27 17.98
C PRO A 54 0.43 -17.87 18.81
N TRP A 55 1.48 -18.30 18.14
CA TRP A 55 2.65 -18.86 18.81
C TRP A 55 3.67 -17.77 19.10
N ALA A 56 4.17 -17.76 20.32
CA ALA A 56 5.37 -17.01 20.69
C ALA A 56 6.61 -17.65 20.05
N LYS A 57 7.72 -16.91 19.99
CA LYS A 57 9.00 -17.39 19.44
C LYS A 57 9.45 -18.71 20.05
N GLU A 58 9.31 -18.88 21.36
CA GLU A 58 9.71 -20.09 22.09
C GLU A 58 8.97 -21.31 21.57
N LYS A 59 7.66 -21.18 21.31
CA LYS A 59 6.87 -22.28 20.77
C LYS A 59 7.26 -22.60 19.33
N ILE A 60 7.57 -21.59 18.52
CA ILE A 60 8.09 -21.81 17.17
C ILE A 60 9.42 -22.56 17.20
N PHE A 61 10.37 -22.16 18.06
CA PHE A 61 11.65 -22.86 18.22
C PHE A 61 11.49 -24.31 18.70
N GLU A 62 10.59 -24.55 19.66
CA GLU A 62 10.25 -25.90 20.11
C GLU A 62 9.78 -26.78 18.94
N VAL A 63 8.87 -26.27 18.10
CA VAL A 63 8.34 -27.00 16.94
C VAL A 63 9.44 -27.21 15.89
N ILE A 64 10.28 -26.20 15.59
CA ILE A 64 11.43 -26.34 14.68
C ILE A 64 12.35 -27.48 15.15
N ARG A 65 12.65 -27.54 16.45
CA ARG A 65 13.47 -28.60 17.04
C ARG A 65 12.86 -29.98 16.81
N HIS A 66 11.55 -30.13 17.01
CA HIS A 66 10.85 -31.40 16.73
C HIS A 66 10.89 -31.77 15.25
N VAL A 67 10.69 -30.82 14.34
CA VAL A 67 10.74 -31.09 12.89
C VAL A 67 12.16 -31.49 12.45
N LYS A 68 13.20 -30.79 12.92
CA LYS A 68 14.59 -31.16 12.66
C LYS A 68 14.98 -32.51 13.25
N SER A 69 14.56 -32.81 14.48
CA SER A 69 14.77 -34.11 15.12
C SER A 69 14.10 -35.24 14.31
N ALA A 70 12.88 -35.00 13.80
CA ALA A 70 12.18 -35.95 12.95
C ALA A 70 12.94 -36.23 11.65
N GLU A 71 13.53 -35.20 11.03
CA GLU A 71 14.35 -35.33 9.82
C GLU A 71 15.62 -36.16 10.09
N VAL A 72 16.31 -35.92 11.20
CA VAL A 72 17.48 -36.72 11.61
C VAL A 72 17.09 -38.18 11.87
N ALA A 73 15.95 -38.43 12.52
CA ALA A 73 15.45 -39.77 12.78
C ALA A 73 15.15 -40.53 11.47
N ILE A 74 14.53 -39.87 10.49
CA ILE A 74 14.28 -40.45 9.16
C ILE A 74 15.60 -40.82 8.48
N ASN A 75 16.55 -39.89 8.43
CA ASN A 75 17.84 -40.11 7.76
C ASN A 75 18.71 -41.17 8.44
N SER A 76 18.56 -41.35 9.75
CA SER A 76 19.25 -42.37 10.53
C SER A 76 18.49 -43.71 10.61
N GLY A 77 17.31 -43.83 9.99
CA GLY A 77 16.46 -45.03 10.08
C GLY A 77 15.86 -45.30 11.46
N VAL A 78 15.84 -44.30 12.35
CA VAL A 78 15.31 -44.40 13.71
C VAL A 78 13.80 -44.09 13.73
N ARG A 79 13.05 -44.81 14.56
CA ARG A 79 11.60 -44.58 14.72
C ARG A 79 11.36 -43.23 15.42
N ARG A 80 10.59 -42.36 14.76
CA ARG A 80 10.11 -41.09 15.31
C ARG A 80 9.21 -41.28 16.54
N ASN A 81 9.26 -40.35 17.48
CA ASN A 81 8.32 -40.27 18.60
C ASN A 81 7.00 -39.57 18.20
N ALA A 82 6.01 -39.57 19.10
CA ALA A 82 4.68 -39.02 18.83
C ALA A 82 4.70 -37.53 18.45
N ALA A 83 5.54 -36.72 19.11
CA ALA A 83 5.66 -35.28 18.83
C ALA A 83 6.30 -35.03 17.46
N GLU A 84 7.34 -35.78 17.12
CA GLU A 84 7.99 -35.74 15.81
C GLU A 84 7.02 -36.09 14.68
N TYR A 85 6.22 -37.14 14.84
CA TYR A 85 5.15 -37.47 13.88
C TYR A 85 4.13 -36.35 13.76
N TYR A 86 3.67 -35.80 14.89
CA TYR A 86 2.64 -34.78 14.91
C TYR A 86 3.08 -33.48 14.23
N TRP A 87 4.30 -33.01 14.50
CA TRP A 87 4.82 -31.74 13.97
C TRP A 87 5.31 -31.88 12.52
N SER A 88 6.08 -32.92 12.19
CA SER A 88 6.63 -33.11 10.82
C SER A 88 5.58 -33.40 9.76
N SER A 89 4.39 -33.87 10.14
CA SER A 89 3.27 -34.04 9.21
C SER A 89 2.58 -32.73 8.81
N ARG A 90 2.79 -31.64 9.57
CA ARG A 90 2.09 -30.35 9.38
C ARG A 90 3.03 -29.20 9.01
N TYR A 91 4.30 -29.31 9.39
CA TYR A 91 5.27 -28.24 9.24
C TYR A 91 6.58 -28.73 8.63
N ASP A 92 7.33 -27.78 8.08
CA ASP A 92 8.68 -27.95 7.59
C ASP A 92 9.56 -26.80 8.07
N VAL A 93 10.88 -26.90 7.86
CA VAL A 93 11.84 -25.86 8.23
C VAL A 93 12.57 -25.36 6.99
N MET A 94 12.59 -24.04 6.81
CA MET A 94 13.34 -23.36 5.76
C MET A 94 14.51 -22.61 6.37
N ASN A 95 15.72 -22.83 5.87
CA ASN A 95 16.90 -22.06 6.27
C ASN A 95 17.13 -20.91 5.30
N ILE A 96 17.22 -19.68 5.80
CA ILE A 96 17.51 -18.48 5.01
C ILE A 96 18.60 -17.71 5.74
N GLY A 97 19.76 -17.53 5.11
CA GLY A 97 20.87 -16.76 5.68
C GLY A 97 21.36 -17.30 7.03
N GLY A 98 21.32 -18.61 7.24
CA GLY A 98 21.71 -19.26 8.49
C GLY A 98 20.62 -19.27 9.58
N SER A 99 19.48 -18.63 9.35
CA SER A 99 18.34 -18.62 10.28
C SER A 99 17.26 -19.62 9.86
N ASP A 100 16.71 -20.36 10.83
CA ASP A 100 15.63 -21.31 10.58
C ASP A 100 14.25 -20.67 10.75
N TYR A 101 13.38 -20.92 9.77
CA TYR A 101 12.00 -20.46 9.77
C TYR A 101 11.04 -21.62 9.64
N LEU A 102 10.00 -21.63 10.49
CA LEU A 102 8.95 -22.63 10.41
C LEU A 102 7.98 -22.30 9.27
N ILE A 103 7.71 -23.27 8.41
CA ILE A 103 6.76 -23.15 7.30
C ILE A 103 5.69 -24.24 7.40
N LEU A 104 4.54 -24.01 6.77
CA LEU A 104 3.55 -25.06 6.57
C LEU A 104 4.12 -26.14 5.63
N LYS A 105 3.82 -27.41 5.91
CA LYS A 105 4.25 -28.51 5.04
C LYS A 105 3.63 -28.32 3.66
N ARG A 106 4.49 -28.23 2.64
CA ARG A 106 4.08 -28.07 1.24
C ARG A 106 3.45 -29.37 0.76
N LYS A 107 2.32 -29.30 0.06
CA LYS A 107 1.65 -30.48 -0.50
C LYS A 107 2.38 -31.02 -1.73
N ASN A 108 2.93 -30.11 -2.53
CA ASN A 108 3.69 -30.39 -3.75
C ASN A 108 4.71 -29.26 -4.01
N HIS A 109 5.55 -29.43 -5.04
CA HIS A 109 6.59 -28.46 -5.40
C HIS A 109 6.03 -27.13 -5.94
N ASP A 110 4.76 -27.07 -6.31
CA ASP A 110 4.09 -25.84 -6.74
C ASP A 110 3.35 -25.13 -5.60
N SER A 111 3.22 -25.79 -4.44
CA SER A 111 2.55 -25.21 -3.28
C SER A 111 3.36 -24.03 -2.76
N PRO A 112 2.70 -22.92 -2.38
CA PRO A 112 3.39 -21.76 -1.86
C PRO A 112 4.14 -22.09 -0.56
N THR A 113 5.26 -21.42 -0.35
CA THR A 113 5.98 -21.46 0.92
C THR A 113 5.32 -20.48 1.89
N VAL A 114 4.55 -21.02 2.83
CA VAL A 114 3.82 -20.22 3.81
C VAL A 114 4.53 -20.28 5.17
N ARG A 115 5.13 -19.17 5.59
CA ARG A 115 5.84 -19.06 6.88
C ARG A 115 4.88 -18.85 8.03
N VAL A 116 5.11 -19.57 9.12
CA VAL A 116 4.44 -19.36 10.41
C VAL A 116 5.20 -18.26 11.14
N VAL A 117 4.51 -17.18 11.47
CA VAL A 117 5.12 -15.99 12.05
C VAL A 117 4.89 -16.00 13.57
N PRO A 118 5.91 -15.69 14.39
CA PRO A 118 5.73 -15.54 15.82
C PRO A 118 4.98 -14.25 16.17
N LEU A 119 4.27 -14.25 17.30
CA LEU A 119 3.48 -13.12 17.78
C LEU A 119 4.30 -11.81 17.83
N GLU A 120 5.55 -11.91 18.28
CA GLU A 120 6.48 -10.80 18.49
C GLU A 120 6.89 -10.11 17.18
N GLU A 121 6.72 -10.77 16.03
CA GLU A 121 7.00 -10.21 14.70
C GLU A 121 5.74 -9.68 14.00
N TYR A 122 4.55 -9.89 14.56
CA TYR A 122 3.30 -9.50 13.91
C TYR A 122 3.23 -8.00 13.65
N TYR A 123 3.56 -7.18 14.66
CA TYR A 123 3.42 -5.74 14.54
C TYR A 123 4.28 -5.16 13.43
N ASP A 124 5.56 -5.53 13.38
CA ASP A 124 6.52 -4.99 12.41
C ASP A 124 6.11 -5.39 10.98
N ILE A 125 5.84 -6.68 10.77
CA ILE A 125 5.41 -7.21 9.47
C ILE A 125 4.09 -6.59 9.00
N LEU A 126 3.09 -6.52 9.88
CA LEU A 126 1.79 -5.97 9.53
C LEU A 126 1.87 -4.46 9.26
N THR A 127 2.70 -3.73 10.02
CA THR A 127 2.93 -2.29 9.81
C THR A 127 3.57 -2.04 8.45
N ASP A 128 4.59 -2.81 8.07
CA ASP A 128 5.25 -2.69 6.77
C ASP A 128 4.28 -2.99 5.61
N ILE A 129 3.47 -4.04 5.74
CA ILE A 129 2.44 -4.38 4.74
C ILE A 129 1.37 -3.29 4.70
N HIS A 130 0.92 -2.78 5.85
CA HIS A 130 -0.09 -1.75 5.95
C HIS A 130 0.38 -0.45 5.27
N LYS A 131 1.59 0.01 5.58
CA LYS A 131 2.21 1.21 4.97
C LYS A 131 2.47 1.03 3.48
N SER A 132 3.04 -0.10 3.05
CA SER A 132 3.29 -0.39 1.63
C SER A 132 2.01 -0.52 0.79
N CYS A 133 0.89 -0.84 1.42
CA CYS A 133 -0.43 -0.81 0.79
C CYS A 133 -1.08 0.58 0.82
N GLY A 134 -0.39 1.57 1.39
CA GLY A 134 -0.86 2.93 1.58
C GLY A 134 -2.02 3.03 2.56
N HIS A 135 -1.84 2.39 3.72
CA HIS A 135 -2.83 2.27 4.79
C HIS A 135 -4.08 1.49 4.36
N GLY A 136 -3.86 0.42 3.59
CA GLY A 136 -4.90 -0.49 3.13
C GLY A 136 -5.68 -1.13 4.28
N GLY A 137 -6.99 -1.29 4.07
CA GLY A 137 -7.86 -2.00 5.02
C GLY A 137 -7.55 -3.49 5.14
N ARG A 138 -8.28 -4.17 6.03
CA ARG A 138 -8.11 -5.59 6.36
C ARG A 138 -7.95 -6.49 5.13
N ASP A 139 -8.86 -6.36 4.16
CA ASP A 139 -8.91 -7.30 3.03
C ASP A 139 -7.69 -7.15 2.11
N LYS A 140 -7.16 -5.93 1.96
CA LYS A 140 -5.92 -5.66 1.20
C LYS A 140 -4.69 -6.25 1.89
N ILE A 141 -4.62 -6.14 3.22
CA ILE A 141 -3.56 -6.77 4.02
C ILE A 141 -3.67 -8.30 3.93
N GLN A 142 -4.86 -8.87 4.09
CA GLN A 142 -5.09 -10.31 3.95
C GLN A 142 -4.68 -10.84 2.58
N TYR A 143 -5.00 -10.12 1.51
CA TYR A 143 -4.58 -10.47 0.17
C TYR A 143 -3.06 -10.51 0.01
N LYS A 144 -2.33 -9.55 0.61
CA LYS A 144 -0.85 -9.53 0.58
C LYS A 144 -0.20 -10.65 1.42
N LEU A 145 -0.85 -11.06 2.51
CA LEU A 145 -0.40 -12.14 3.39
C LEU A 145 -0.70 -13.52 2.81
N LYS A 146 -1.74 -13.62 1.98
CA LYS A 146 -2.20 -14.86 1.37
C LYS A 146 -1.03 -15.58 0.70
N ASP A 147 -0.94 -16.89 0.96
CA ASP A 147 0.08 -17.78 0.40
C ASP A 147 1.53 -17.41 0.76
N LYS A 148 1.75 -16.55 1.77
CA LYS A 148 3.10 -16.15 2.23
C LYS A 148 3.29 -16.31 3.72
N LEU A 149 2.34 -15.81 4.51
CA LEU A 149 2.48 -15.70 5.97
C LEU A 149 1.19 -16.15 6.67
N VAL A 150 1.36 -16.89 7.78
CA VAL A 150 0.27 -17.21 8.69
C VAL A 150 0.23 -16.15 9.79
N ILE A 151 -0.71 -15.21 9.67
CA ILE A 151 -1.02 -14.22 10.71
C ILE A 151 -2.53 -14.23 10.97
N VAL A 152 -2.91 -14.17 12.24
CA VAL A 152 -4.32 -14.19 12.66
C VAL A 152 -5.06 -12.91 12.24
N ARG A 153 -6.28 -13.07 11.75
CA ARG A 153 -7.13 -11.95 11.32
C ARG A 153 -7.31 -10.86 12.39
N LYS A 154 -7.43 -11.25 13.66
CA LYS A 154 -7.58 -10.30 14.76
C LYS A 154 -6.42 -9.31 14.87
N ALA A 155 -5.19 -9.75 14.59
CA ALA A 155 -4.01 -8.89 14.60
C ALA A 155 -4.12 -7.82 13.49
N ILE A 156 -4.57 -8.21 12.29
CA ILE A 156 -4.82 -7.29 11.18
C ILE A 156 -5.89 -6.26 11.55
N ASP A 157 -7.02 -6.72 12.09
CA ASP A 157 -8.13 -5.85 12.50
C ASP A 157 -7.68 -4.84 13.58
N LEU A 158 -6.90 -5.31 14.55
CA LEU A 158 -6.37 -4.48 15.62
C LEU A 158 -5.42 -3.40 15.09
N LEU A 159 -4.45 -3.76 14.23
CA LEU A 159 -3.51 -2.79 13.66
C LEU A 159 -4.25 -1.68 12.90
N VAL A 160 -5.16 -2.05 12.00
CA VAL A 160 -5.93 -1.07 11.22
C VAL A 160 -6.82 -0.20 12.12
N SER A 161 -7.33 -0.76 13.23
CA SER A 161 -8.14 0.00 14.19
C SER A 161 -7.35 0.99 15.02
N LEU A 162 -6.10 0.68 15.34
CA LEU A 162 -5.23 1.50 16.16
C LEU A 162 -4.48 2.56 15.31
N CYS A 163 -4.29 2.32 14.01
CA CYS A 163 -3.51 3.20 13.14
C CYS A 163 -4.00 4.67 13.15
N PRO A 164 -3.17 5.64 13.60
CA PRO A 164 -3.55 7.05 13.68
C PRO A 164 -3.95 7.68 12.34
N VAL A 165 -3.33 7.23 11.24
CA VAL A 165 -3.63 7.70 9.87
C VAL A 165 -4.98 7.18 9.39
N CYS A 166 -5.36 5.96 9.78
CA CYS A 166 -6.67 5.39 9.48
C CYS A 166 -7.76 5.99 10.36
N GLN A 167 -7.48 6.23 11.64
CA GLN A 167 -8.45 6.80 12.59
C GLN A 167 -8.88 8.21 12.20
N SER A 168 -7.94 9.06 11.75
CA SER A 168 -8.27 10.43 11.31
C SER A 168 -9.25 10.46 10.12
N LYS A 169 -9.37 9.35 9.36
CA LYS A 169 -10.27 9.20 8.21
C LYS A 169 -11.66 8.66 8.57
N ARG A 170 -11.85 8.04 9.74
CA ARG A 170 -13.12 7.35 10.11
C ARG A 170 -14.28 8.29 10.47
N ASN A 171 -14.02 9.56 10.73
CA ASN A 171 -15.02 10.52 11.21
C ASN A 171 -15.98 11.08 10.15
N ILE A 172 -16.01 10.52 8.93
CA ILE A 172 -16.95 10.94 7.89
C ILE A 172 -18.10 9.93 7.83
N PRO A 173 -19.31 10.27 8.31
CA PRO A 173 -20.46 9.38 8.22
C PRO A 173 -20.75 9.05 6.75
N LYS A 174 -20.69 7.75 6.43
CA LYS A 174 -21.01 7.25 5.08
C LYS A 174 -22.52 7.36 4.87
N LYS A 175 -22.98 8.37 4.12
CA LYS A 175 -24.35 8.40 3.61
C LYS A 175 -24.56 7.14 2.78
N GLY A 176 -25.56 6.33 3.14
CA GLY A 176 -25.89 5.04 2.52
C GLY A 176 -26.45 5.19 1.11
N ILE A 177 -25.69 5.74 0.18
CA ILE A 177 -26.05 5.75 -1.23
C ILE A 177 -25.67 4.39 -1.79
N VAL A 178 -26.68 3.62 -2.19
CA VAL A 178 -26.49 2.40 -2.98
C VAL A 178 -25.86 2.83 -4.30
N THR A 179 -24.59 2.49 -4.45
CA THR A 179 -23.84 2.81 -5.66
C THR A 179 -24.03 1.68 -6.66
N LYS A 180 -24.53 1.98 -7.85
CA LYS A 180 -24.51 1.04 -8.97
C LYS A 180 -23.16 1.20 -9.65
N PRO A 181 -22.25 0.22 -9.60
CA PRO A 181 -20.97 0.37 -10.29
C PRO A 181 -21.22 0.53 -11.79
N ILE A 182 -20.54 1.50 -12.41
CA ILE A 182 -20.50 1.62 -13.86
C ILE A 182 -19.86 0.33 -14.39
N LEU A 183 -20.54 -0.37 -15.28
CA LEU A 183 -19.99 -1.55 -15.94
C LEU A 183 -19.30 -1.07 -17.21
N SER A 184 -17.98 -0.89 -17.14
CA SER A 184 -17.12 -0.84 -18.32
C SER A 184 -16.59 -2.26 -18.51
N LYS A 185 -16.80 -2.83 -19.70
CA LYS A 185 -16.49 -4.24 -19.96
C LYS A 185 -15.08 -4.42 -20.49
N ASP A 186 -14.61 -3.44 -21.26
CA ASP A 186 -13.34 -3.53 -21.97
C ASP A 186 -12.40 -2.38 -21.63
N PHE A 187 -11.10 -2.66 -21.75
CA PHE A 187 -10.03 -1.69 -21.59
C PHE A 187 -10.20 -0.52 -22.57
N ASN A 188 -9.94 0.71 -22.11
CA ASN A 188 -10.09 1.96 -22.87
C ASN A 188 -11.51 2.27 -23.38
N GLU A 189 -12.54 1.53 -22.96
CA GLU A 189 -13.92 1.92 -23.25
C GLU A 189 -14.28 3.26 -22.55
N ARG A 190 -13.77 3.45 -21.32
CA ARG A 190 -14.01 4.66 -20.53
C ARG A 190 -12.83 5.00 -19.64
N GLY A 191 -12.29 6.21 -19.81
CA GLY A 191 -11.34 6.83 -18.90
C GLY A 191 -12.01 7.90 -18.04
N GLN A 192 -11.58 8.00 -16.79
CA GLN A 192 -11.95 9.11 -15.92
C GLN A 192 -10.72 9.92 -15.57
N VAL A 193 -10.87 11.23 -15.53
CA VAL A 193 -9.82 12.17 -15.17
C VAL A 193 -10.27 13.02 -13.98
N ASP A 194 -9.35 13.27 -13.06
CA ASP A 194 -9.54 14.19 -11.95
C ASP A 194 -8.25 14.93 -11.61
N LEU A 195 -8.39 16.06 -10.92
CA LEU A 195 -7.29 16.89 -10.48
C LEU A 195 -7.27 16.95 -8.95
N ILE A 196 -6.23 16.38 -8.36
CA ILE A 196 -6.00 16.42 -6.91
C ILE A 196 -5.23 17.69 -6.56
N ASP A 197 -5.71 18.40 -5.53
CA ASP A 197 -5.10 19.61 -5.00
C ASP A 197 -3.97 19.31 -4.00
N PHE A 198 -2.76 19.72 -4.34
CA PHE A 198 -1.58 19.68 -3.46
C PHE A 198 -0.97 21.07 -3.26
N GLN A 199 -1.73 22.16 -3.44
CA GLN A 199 -1.20 23.52 -3.26
C GLN A 199 -0.68 23.79 -1.84
N SER A 200 -1.26 23.13 -0.84
CA SER A 200 -0.80 23.22 0.56
C SER A 200 0.46 22.40 0.85
N ALA A 201 0.85 21.50 -0.05
CA ALA A 201 2.03 20.65 0.08
C ALA A 201 2.65 20.35 -1.31
N PRO A 202 3.18 21.37 -2.00
CA PRO A 202 3.70 21.21 -3.35
C PRO A 202 5.00 20.38 -3.35
N ASP A 203 5.24 19.70 -4.47
CA ASP A 203 6.51 19.04 -4.78
C ASP A 203 7.24 19.89 -5.83
N GLY A 204 8.16 20.75 -5.39
CA GLY A 204 8.80 21.74 -6.23
C GLY A 204 7.79 22.70 -6.88
N GLN A 205 7.75 22.72 -8.22
CA GLN A 205 6.80 23.55 -8.97
C GLN A 205 5.40 22.92 -9.13
N PHE A 206 5.25 21.64 -8.79
CA PHE A 206 4.02 20.90 -9.01
C PHE A 206 3.08 21.08 -7.83
N LYS A 207 1.87 21.57 -8.13
CA LYS A 207 0.84 21.94 -7.15
C LYS A 207 -0.44 21.13 -7.32
N TRP A 208 -0.54 20.40 -8.41
CA TRP A 208 -1.70 19.63 -8.82
C TRP A 208 -1.23 18.26 -9.27
N LEU A 209 -2.10 17.26 -9.12
CA LEU A 209 -1.85 15.93 -9.64
C LEU A 209 -3.01 15.49 -10.52
N LEU A 210 -2.71 15.20 -11.78
CA LEU A 210 -3.63 14.55 -12.69
C LEU A 210 -3.77 13.09 -12.28
N ASN A 211 -5.00 12.67 -11.99
CA ASN A 211 -5.36 11.29 -11.79
C ASN A 211 -6.21 10.81 -12.97
N TYR A 212 -5.64 9.96 -13.81
CA TYR A 212 -6.37 9.28 -14.88
C TYR A 212 -6.58 7.82 -14.51
N GLN A 213 -7.81 7.32 -14.59
CA GLN A 213 -8.15 5.93 -14.31
C GLN A 213 -8.93 5.31 -15.47
N ASP A 214 -8.49 4.13 -15.93
CA ASP A 214 -9.29 3.27 -16.79
C ASP A 214 -10.40 2.58 -15.97
N HIS A 215 -11.64 2.65 -16.47
CA HIS A 215 -12.79 2.22 -15.70
C HIS A 215 -12.90 0.69 -15.59
N ALA A 216 -12.48 -0.07 -16.61
CA ALA A 216 -12.60 -1.53 -16.65
C ALA A 216 -11.54 -2.22 -15.79
N THR A 217 -10.28 -1.84 -15.99
CA THR A 217 -9.10 -2.43 -15.35
C THR A 217 -8.78 -1.82 -13.99
N LYS A 218 -9.32 -0.63 -13.70
CA LYS A 218 -8.97 0.20 -12.54
C LYS A 218 -7.52 0.69 -12.52
N PHE A 219 -6.81 0.56 -13.64
CA PHE A 219 -5.44 1.03 -13.78
C PHE A 219 -5.37 2.56 -13.65
N VAL A 220 -4.39 3.07 -12.90
CA VAL A 220 -4.26 4.49 -12.55
C VAL A 220 -2.95 5.07 -13.05
N HIS A 221 -3.03 6.22 -13.71
CA HIS A 221 -1.91 7.07 -14.09
C HIS A 221 -1.93 8.37 -13.29
N LEU A 222 -0.78 8.72 -12.73
CA LEU A 222 -0.58 9.93 -11.96
C LEU A 222 0.43 10.81 -12.69
N ARG A 223 0.01 12.01 -13.13
CA ARG A 223 0.90 12.97 -13.80
C ARG A 223 0.92 14.28 -13.02
N PRO A 224 2.10 14.76 -12.62
CA PRO A 224 2.18 16.00 -11.87
C PRO A 224 1.95 17.21 -12.77
N LEU A 225 1.31 18.23 -12.21
CA LEU A 225 0.90 19.43 -12.90
C LEU A 225 1.30 20.68 -12.09
N SER A 226 1.84 21.66 -12.77
CA SER A 226 2.18 22.97 -12.21
C SER A 226 0.95 23.87 -12.11
N SER A 227 -0.02 23.70 -13.01
CA SER A 227 -1.28 24.46 -13.07
C SER A 227 -2.48 23.57 -13.42
N LYS A 228 -3.70 24.10 -13.23
CA LYS A 228 -4.95 23.45 -13.69
C LYS A 228 -5.32 23.80 -15.14
N GLN A 229 -4.41 24.40 -15.89
CA GLN A 229 -4.72 24.86 -17.25
C GLN A 229 -5.03 23.66 -18.14
N ALA A 230 -6.09 23.78 -18.95
CA ALA A 230 -6.56 22.70 -19.80
C ALA A 230 -5.49 22.23 -20.80
N SER A 231 -4.63 23.13 -21.27
CA SER A 231 -3.52 22.82 -22.17
C SER A 231 -2.47 21.91 -21.53
N GLU A 232 -2.08 22.18 -20.28
CA GLU A 232 -1.14 21.35 -19.53
C GLU A 232 -1.74 19.96 -19.24
N VAL A 233 -3.02 19.92 -18.83
CA VAL A 233 -3.74 18.67 -18.59
C VAL A 233 -3.87 17.84 -19.87
N ALA A 234 -4.23 18.49 -20.98
CA ALA A 234 -4.34 17.86 -22.29
C ALA A 234 -3.00 17.27 -22.76
N LEU A 235 -1.89 17.97 -22.52
CA LEU A 235 -0.55 17.49 -22.85
C LEU A 235 -0.18 16.22 -22.06
N GLU A 236 -0.45 16.19 -20.76
CA GLU A 236 -0.17 15.01 -19.93
C GLU A 236 -1.10 13.82 -20.25
N LEU A 237 -2.38 14.08 -20.58
CA LEU A 237 -3.30 13.05 -21.07
C LEU A 237 -2.86 12.49 -22.43
N LEU A 238 -2.41 13.35 -23.34
CA LEU A 238 -1.90 12.92 -24.64
C LEU A 238 -0.74 11.94 -24.47
N LYS A 239 0.19 12.18 -23.54
CA LYS A 239 1.27 11.23 -23.23
C LYS A 239 0.73 9.86 -22.79
N ILE A 240 -0.28 9.83 -21.92
CA ILE A 240 -0.93 8.58 -21.51
C ILE A 240 -1.57 7.87 -22.71
N PHE A 241 -2.28 8.62 -23.57
CA PHE A 241 -2.97 8.04 -24.71
C PHE A 241 -2.03 7.54 -25.80
N LEU A 242 -0.84 8.13 -25.94
CA LEU A 242 0.21 7.63 -26.82
C LEU A 242 0.85 6.34 -26.30
N GLU A 243 0.85 6.11 -24.99
CA GLU A 243 1.38 4.88 -24.39
C GLU A 243 0.37 3.71 -24.48
N PHE A 244 -0.92 3.97 -24.25
CA PHE A 244 -1.93 2.92 -24.03
C PHE A 244 -3.15 2.99 -24.95
N GLY A 245 -3.29 4.04 -25.75
CA GLY A 245 -4.48 4.37 -26.53
C GLY A 245 -5.39 5.37 -25.82
N ALA A 246 -6.13 6.15 -26.61
CA ALA A 246 -7.14 7.08 -26.09
C ALA A 246 -8.43 6.32 -25.73
N PRO A 247 -9.13 6.71 -24.64
CA PRO A 247 -10.40 6.10 -24.31
C PRO A 247 -11.51 6.56 -25.27
N TYR A 248 -12.53 5.72 -25.48
CA TYR A 248 -13.70 6.12 -26.27
C TYR A 248 -14.53 7.21 -25.58
N ILE A 249 -14.67 7.11 -24.25
CA ILE A 249 -15.35 8.10 -23.41
C ILE A 249 -14.38 8.64 -22.37
N LEU A 250 -14.22 9.97 -22.31
CA LEU A 250 -13.50 10.66 -21.24
C LEU A 250 -14.49 11.41 -20.33
N GLN A 251 -14.35 11.23 -19.02
CA GLN A 251 -15.21 11.86 -18.01
C GLN A 251 -14.36 12.59 -16.95
N SER A 252 -14.85 13.71 -16.40
CA SER A 252 -14.23 14.43 -15.27
C SER A 252 -15.23 14.76 -14.18
N ASP A 253 -14.75 14.83 -12.93
CA ASP A 253 -15.54 15.28 -11.77
C ASP A 253 -15.58 16.82 -11.64
N ASN A 254 -14.57 17.52 -12.18
CA ASN A 254 -14.55 19.00 -12.32
C ASN A 254 -15.57 19.59 -13.33
N GLY A 255 -16.53 18.80 -13.80
CA GLY A 255 -17.61 19.23 -14.68
C GLY A 255 -17.32 19.11 -16.19
N ARG A 256 -18.39 19.19 -17.00
CA ARG A 256 -18.32 19.00 -18.46
C ARG A 256 -17.50 20.06 -19.16
N GLU A 257 -17.55 21.31 -18.70
CA GLU A 257 -16.81 22.43 -19.30
C GLU A 257 -15.31 22.22 -19.22
N PHE A 258 -14.82 21.64 -18.12
CA PHE A 258 -13.41 21.32 -17.96
C PHE A 258 -12.97 20.24 -18.95
N THR A 259 -13.73 19.14 -19.08
CA THR A 259 -13.46 18.10 -20.08
C THR A 259 -13.53 18.64 -21.51
N ALA A 260 -14.49 19.52 -21.81
CA ALA A 260 -14.61 20.13 -23.13
C ALA A 260 -13.37 20.96 -23.50
N LYS A 261 -12.84 21.76 -22.54
CA LYS A 261 -11.59 22.51 -22.74
C LYS A 261 -10.41 21.58 -22.99
N ILE A 262 -10.27 20.50 -22.20
CA ILE A 262 -9.21 19.50 -22.42
C ILE A 262 -9.31 18.91 -23.82
N ILE A 263 -10.51 18.44 -24.22
CA ILE A 263 -10.71 17.83 -25.53
C ILE A 263 -10.39 18.83 -26.65
N ALA A 264 -10.78 20.10 -26.51
CA ALA A 264 -10.45 21.14 -27.48
C ALA A 264 -8.92 21.30 -27.65
N GLU A 265 -8.19 21.41 -26.53
CA GLU A 265 -6.72 21.46 -26.55
C GLU A 265 -6.11 20.18 -27.16
N MET A 266 -6.67 19.01 -26.85
CA MET A 266 -6.22 17.74 -27.40
C MET A 266 -6.45 17.62 -28.90
N VAL A 267 -7.60 18.05 -29.42
CA VAL A 267 -7.91 18.03 -30.87
C VAL A 267 -7.01 19.00 -31.61
N ASN A 268 -6.69 20.16 -31.01
CA ASN A 268 -5.71 21.09 -31.58
C ASN A 268 -4.33 20.45 -31.71
N MET A 269 -3.92 19.63 -30.74
CA MET A 269 -2.64 18.90 -30.77
C MET A 269 -2.68 17.63 -31.62
N TRP A 270 -3.83 16.95 -31.68
CA TRP A 270 -4.04 15.66 -32.33
C TRP A 270 -5.43 15.58 -32.98
N PRO A 271 -5.58 16.07 -34.23
CA PRO A 271 -6.88 16.22 -34.90
C PRO A 271 -7.65 14.90 -35.13
N ASP A 272 -6.94 13.79 -35.27
CA ASP A 272 -7.55 12.47 -35.52
C ASP A 272 -8.14 11.81 -34.25
N CYS A 273 -7.92 12.41 -33.08
CA CYS A 273 -8.36 11.88 -31.80
C CYS A 273 -9.87 12.04 -31.61
N LYS A 274 -10.62 10.93 -31.66
CA LYS A 274 -12.07 10.89 -31.47
C LYS A 274 -12.42 10.58 -30.02
N ILE A 275 -12.44 11.60 -29.16
CA ILE A 275 -12.92 11.48 -27.77
C ILE A 275 -14.36 11.96 -27.69
N ILE A 276 -15.28 11.09 -27.25
CA ILE A 276 -16.68 11.46 -27.10
C ILE A 276 -16.95 11.91 -25.66
N HIS A 277 -17.58 13.08 -25.53
CA HIS A 277 -18.09 13.57 -24.26
C HIS A 277 -19.29 12.71 -23.82
N GLY A 278 -19.12 11.94 -22.74
CA GLY A 278 -20.23 11.28 -22.06
C GLY A 278 -21.09 12.30 -21.29
N THR A 279 -22.40 12.07 -21.22
CA THR A 279 -23.28 12.80 -20.28
C THR A 279 -22.97 12.36 -18.84
N PRO A 280 -22.90 13.28 -17.85
CA PRO A 280 -22.92 12.94 -16.44
C PRO A 280 -24.19 12.13 -16.17
N ARG A 281 -24.03 10.87 -15.75
CA ARG A 281 -25.15 10.03 -15.32
C ARG A 281 -25.15 9.91 -13.80
N HIS A 282 -26.35 9.68 -13.29
CA HIS A 282 -26.79 9.73 -11.90
C HIS A 282 -25.73 9.58 -10.78
N PRO A 283 -25.90 10.31 -9.66
CA PRO A 283 -25.04 10.22 -8.47
C PRO A 283 -24.83 8.79 -7.93
N GLN A 284 -25.80 7.90 -8.14
CA GLN A 284 -25.70 6.47 -7.78
C GLN A 284 -24.56 5.75 -8.51
N THR A 285 -24.17 6.18 -9.72
CA THR A 285 -23.06 5.58 -10.47
C THR A 285 -21.71 6.23 -10.19
N GLN A 286 -21.69 7.50 -9.78
CA GLN A 286 -20.45 8.24 -9.47
C GLN A 286 -19.81 7.82 -8.15
N GLY A 287 -20.58 7.42 -7.15
CA GLY A 287 -20.01 7.12 -5.83
C GLY A 287 -19.01 5.95 -5.80
N SER A 288 -18.92 5.11 -6.84
CA SER A 288 -17.82 4.12 -6.94
C SER A 288 -16.52 4.70 -7.46
N VAL A 289 -16.58 5.73 -8.32
CA VAL A 289 -15.37 6.35 -8.89
C VAL A 289 -14.90 7.53 -8.06
N GLU A 290 -15.81 8.28 -7.45
CA GLU A 290 -15.47 9.23 -6.38
C GLU A 290 -14.64 8.55 -5.28
N ARG A 291 -14.96 7.28 -4.96
CA ARG A 291 -14.19 6.49 -4.00
C ARG A 291 -12.78 6.16 -4.49
N SER A 292 -12.57 5.81 -5.76
CA SER A 292 -11.23 5.40 -6.22
C SER A 292 -10.25 6.56 -6.28
N HIS A 293 -10.70 7.74 -6.70
CA HIS A 293 -9.88 8.96 -6.69
C HIS A 293 -9.56 9.40 -5.27
N GLN A 294 -10.57 9.38 -4.39
CA GLN A 294 -10.38 9.66 -2.98
C GLN A 294 -9.40 8.68 -2.33
N ASP A 295 -9.42 7.41 -2.73
CA ASP A 295 -8.48 6.38 -2.26
C ASP A 295 -7.04 6.71 -2.69
N VAL A 296 -6.81 7.16 -3.94
CA VAL A 296 -5.48 7.60 -4.41
C VAL A 296 -4.97 8.78 -3.58
N GLU A 297 -5.78 9.83 -3.44
CA GLU A 297 -5.43 11.02 -2.65
C GLU A 297 -5.09 10.64 -1.20
N ASN A 298 -5.95 9.81 -0.60
CA ASN A 298 -5.77 9.32 0.77
C ASN A 298 -4.48 8.53 0.94
N MET A 299 -4.09 7.79 -0.09
CA MET A 299 -2.88 6.98 -0.10
C MET A 299 -1.63 7.85 -0.19
N LEU A 300 -1.65 8.85 -1.07
CA LEU A 300 -0.56 9.84 -1.21
C LEU A 300 -0.36 10.63 0.07
N ARG A 301 -1.44 11.17 0.66
CA ARG A 301 -1.38 11.89 1.94
C ARG A 301 -0.87 11.02 3.08
N ALA A 302 -1.26 9.75 3.10
CA ALA A 302 -0.76 8.81 4.10
C ALA A 302 0.74 8.55 3.94
N TRP A 303 1.21 8.34 2.70
CA TRP A 303 2.62 8.19 2.41
C TRP A 303 3.42 9.45 2.80
N MET A 304 2.92 10.65 2.48
CA MET A 304 3.58 11.90 2.87
C MET A 304 3.75 12.01 4.39
N ARG A 305 2.71 11.63 5.15
CA ARG A 305 2.75 11.60 6.61
C ARG A 305 3.74 10.55 7.14
N ASP A 306 3.72 9.34 6.59
CA ASP A 306 4.62 8.26 7.02
C ASP A 306 6.09 8.56 6.77
N ASN A 307 6.40 9.32 5.72
CA ASN A 307 7.77 9.66 5.30
C ASN A 307 8.19 11.08 5.72
N ASN A 308 7.32 11.82 6.40
CA ASN A 308 7.49 13.24 6.73
C ASN A 308 8.03 14.06 5.53
N SER A 309 7.44 13.85 4.36
CA SER A 309 7.93 14.37 3.09
C SER A 309 6.78 14.84 2.21
N THR A 310 7.02 15.94 1.48
CA THR A 310 6.12 16.42 0.43
C THR A 310 6.54 15.95 -0.96
N ASN A 311 7.52 15.03 -1.06
CA ASN A 311 8.04 14.54 -2.34
C ASN A 311 7.13 13.45 -2.96
N TRP A 312 5.83 13.73 -3.08
CA TRP A 312 4.83 12.77 -3.55
C TRP A 312 5.05 12.34 -5.01
N LEU A 313 5.91 13.02 -5.78
CA LEU A 313 6.35 12.59 -7.11
C LEU A 313 7.11 11.27 -7.14
N LEU A 314 7.61 10.79 -6.00
CA LEU A 314 8.27 9.48 -5.94
C LEU A 314 7.29 8.32 -6.18
N LEU A 315 5.97 8.55 -6.02
CA LEU A 315 4.91 7.56 -6.24
C LEU A 315 4.34 7.59 -7.67
N ARG A 316 5.21 7.52 -8.67
CA ARG A 316 4.84 7.68 -10.10
C ARG A 316 3.88 6.61 -10.65
N THR A 317 3.72 5.48 -9.97
CA THR A 317 2.83 4.40 -10.43
C THR A 317 2.23 3.67 -9.24
N ILE A 318 0.91 3.68 -9.18
CA ILE A 318 0.13 2.99 -8.15
C ILE A 318 -0.83 2.05 -8.86
N GLN A 319 -0.56 0.75 -8.79
CA GLN A 319 -1.53 -0.25 -9.21
C GLN A 319 -2.50 -0.50 -8.05
N GLN A 320 -3.75 -0.04 -8.18
CA GLN A 320 -4.84 -0.53 -7.34
C GLN A 320 -5.25 -1.92 -7.85
N LYS A 321 -4.85 -2.97 -7.13
CA LYS A 321 -5.44 -4.31 -7.23
C LYS A 321 -6.34 -4.55 -6.03
#